data_AF-A0A1J3IYF8-F1
#
_entry.id   AF-A0A1J3IYF8-F1
#
_cell.length_a   1.000
_cell.length_b   1.000
_cell.length_c   1.000
_cell.angle_alpha   90.00
_cell.angle_beta   90.00
_cell.angle_gamma   90.00
#
_symmetry.space_group_name_H-M   'P 1'
#
loop_
_entity.id
_entity.type
_entity.pdbx_description
1 polymer ?
#
loop_
_entity_poly.entity_id
_entity_poly.type
_entity_poly.pdbx_seq_one_letter_code
_entity_poly.pdbx_strand_id
1 'polypeptide(L)'
;VFGFMLIALIWEFDFSAFMVLIIAILNDGTIMTISKDRVKPSPTPDSWKLREIFATGVVLGGYQAIMTVIFFWAAHKTDFFSDTFGVRSIRDNNHELMGAVYLQVSIISQALIFVTRSRSWSFVERPGALLMIAFLIAQLIATLIAVYANWEFAKVKGIGWGWAGVIWLYSIITYFPQDVFKFAIRYILSGKAWLNLFENKTAFTMKKDYGKEEREAQWALAQRTLHGLQPKEAVNVFPEKGGYRELSEIAEQAKRRAEIARLRELLTLKGHVESVVKLKGLDIETPGHYTV
;
A
#
# COMPACT_ATOMS: atom_id res chain seq x y z
N VAL A 1 0.05 22.10 -8.55
CA VAL A 1 0.50 23.33 -7.83
C VAL A 1 1.99 23.26 -7.49
N PHE A 2 2.46 22.31 -6.66
CA PHE A 2 3.88 22.21 -6.28
C PHE A 2 4.85 22.14 -7.48
N GLY A 3 4.53 21.35 -8.51
CA GLY A 3 5.35 21.29 -9.73
C GLY A 3 5.47 22.64 -10.45
N PHE A 4 4.36 23.40 -10.59
CA PHE A 4 4.38 24.72 -11.23
C PHE A 4 5.24 25.72 -10.45
N MET A 5 5.14 25.72 -9.12
CA MET A 5 5.97 26.56 -8.26
C MET A 5 7.47 26.23 -8.44
N LEU A 6 7.82 24.96 -8.55
CA LEU A 6 9.22 24.53 -8.70
C LEU A 6 9.79 24.94 -10.06
N ILE A 7 8.99 24.85 -11.13
CA ILE A 7 9.39 25.31 -12.46
C ILE A 7 9.55 26.84 -12.47
N ALA A 8 8.64 27.58 -11.84
CA ALA A 8 8.75 29.04 -11.71
C ALA A 8 9.99 29.46 -10.91
N LEU A 9 10.34 28.72 -9.84
CA LEU A 9 11.51 29.03 -9.01
C LEU A 9 12.83 28.79 -9.77
N ILE A 10 12.94 27.72 -10.56
CA ILE A 10 14.21 27.31 -11.20
C ILE A 10 14.40 27.99 -12.56
N TRP A 11 13.35 28.16 -13.35
CA TRP A 11 13.42 28.66 -14.72
C TRP A 11 12.61 29.94 -14.97
N GLU A 12 12.08 30.58 -13.92
CA GLU A 12 11.28 31.83 -14.03
C GLU A 12 10.12 31.70 -15.04
N PHE A 13 9.57 30.49 -15.17
CA PHE A 13 8.52 30.18 -16.12
C PHE A 13 7.14 30.33 -15.48
N ASP A 14 6.42 31.37 -15.88
CA ASP A 14 5.06 31.64 -15.43
C ASP A 14 4.03 30.81 -16.19
N PHE A 15 3.46 29.83 -15.50
CA PHE A 15 2.39 29.00 -16.05
C PHE A 15 1.04 29.76 -16.07
N SER A 16 0.29 29.62 -17.15
CA SER A 16 -0.99 30.30 -17.35
C SER A 16 -2.05 29.80 -16.37
N ALA A 17 -2.60 30.72 -15.57
CA ALA A 17 -3.68 30.43 -14.63
C ALA A 17 -4.92 29.85 -15.32
N PHE A 18 -5.22 30.29 -16.55
CA PHE A 18 -6.34 29.77 -17.32
C PHE A 18 -6.16 28.29 -17.68
N MET A 19 -4.93 27.86 -18.00
CA MET A 19 -4.67 26.45 -18.26
C MET A 19 -4.82 25.59 -17.01
N VAL A 20 -4.44 26.12 -15.84
CA VAL A 20 -4.72 25.45 -14.55
C VAL A 20 -6.22 25.34 -14.30
N LEU A 21 -7.00 26.39 -14.62
CA LEU A 21 -8.45 26.37 -14.52
C LEU A 21 -9.08 25.27 -15.39
N ILE A 22 -8.62 25.13 -16.65
CA ILE A 22 -9.11 24.06 -17.53
C ILE A 22 -8.78 22.68 -16.95
N ILE A 23 -7.57 22.48 -16.42
CA ILE A 23 -7.21 21.22 -15.72
C ILE A 23 -8.18 20.96 -14.56
N ALA A 24 -8.47 21.98 -13.74
CA ALA A 24 -9.38 21.85 -12.60
C ALA A 24 -10.80 21.45 -13.05
N ILE A 25 -11.36 22.12 -14.05
CA ILE A 25 -12.71 21.83 -14.57
C ILE A 25 -12.78 20.40 -15.14
N LEU A 26 -11.79 19.99 -15.94
CA LEU A 26 -11.74 18.64 -16.49
C LEU A 26 -11.61 17.58 -15.40
N ASN A 27 -10.79 17.84 -14.38
CA ASN A 27 -10.62 16.94 -13.25
C ASN A 27 -11.91 16.81 -12.44
N ASP A 28 -12.55 17.92 -12.06
CA ASP A 28 -13.79 17.91 -11.27
C ASP A 28 -14.92 17.17 -12.00
N GLY A 29 -15.05 17.38 -13.31
CA GLY A 29 -15.99 16.65 -14.14
C GLY A 29 -15.78 15.14 -14.09
N THR A 30 -14.52 14.68 -14.09
CA THR A 30 -14.21 13.24 -13.97
C THR A 30 -14.35 12.70 -12.56
N ILE A 31 -14.08 13.50 -11.51
CA ILE A 31 -14.17 13.09 -10.11
C ILE A 31 -15.59 12.67 -9.73
N MET A 32 -16.63 13.27 -10.33
CA MET A 32 -18.02 12.87 -10.10
C MET A 32 -18.25 11.36 -10.39
N THR A 33 -17.50 10.79 -11.33
CA THR A 33 -17.61 9.36 -11.66
C THR A 33 -17.04 8.41 -10.60
N ILE A 34 -16.16 8.91 -9.72
CA ILE A 34 -15.58 8.13 -8.60
C ILE A 34 -16.68 7.69 -7.63
N SER A 35 -17.72 8.49 -7.45
CA SER A 35 -18.86 8.13 -6.58
C SER A 35 -19.64 6.90 -7.04
N LYS A 36 -19.63 6.61 -8.34
CA LYS A 36 -20.29 5.45 -8.95
C LYS A 36 -19.34 4.29 -9.20
N ASP A 37 -18.13 4.39 -8.67
CA ASP A 37 -17.08 3.45 -8.93
C ASP A 37 -17.17 2.22 -8.02
N ARG A 38 -16.90 1.05 -8.57
CA ARG A 38 -17.00 -0.23 -7.85
C ARG A 38 -15.61 -0.72 -7.45
N VAL A 39 -15.18 -0.36 -6.24
CA VAL A 39 -13.92 -0.80 -5.64
C VAL A 39 -14.11 -2.03 -4.76
N LYS A 40 -13.07 -2.88 -4.63
CA LYS A 40 -13.11 -4.04 -3.74
C LYS A 40 -13.01 -3.57 -2.28
N PRO A 41 -13.89 -4.03 -1.37
CA PRO A 41 -13.81 -3.67 0.04
C PRO A 41 -12.55 -4.26 0.69
N SER A 42 -12.07 -3.60 1.75
CA SER A 42 -10.97 -4.12 2.57
C SER A 42 -11.40 -5.39 3.31
N PRO A 43 -10.57 -6.45 3.39
CA PRO A 43 -10.89 -7.67 4.15
C PRO A 43 -10.84 -7.47 5.66
N THR A 44 -10.15 -6.43 6.13
CA THR A 44 -10.05 -6.06 7.54
C THR A 44 -10.73 -4.72 7.80
N PRO A 45 -11.32 -4.51 8.99
CA PRO A 45 -11.87 -3.21 9.36
C PRO A 45 -10.78 -2.14 9.26
N ASP A 46 -11.04 -1.11 8.47
CA ASP A 46 -10.15 0.02 8.29
C ASP A 46 -10.62 1.14 9.22
N SER A 47 -9.68 1.70 9.99
CA SER A 47 -9.93 2.91 10.75
C SER A 47 -9.49 4.07 9.86
N TRP A 48 -10.23 5.17 9.81
CA TRP A 48 -9.91 6.28 8.91
C TRP A 48 -8.60 6.97 9.32
N LYS A 49 -7.47 6.43 8.89
CA LYS A 49 -6.13 6.92 9.22
C LYS A 49 -5.71 8.02 8.26
N LEU A 50 -6.16 9.24 8.56
CA LEU A 50 -5.84 10.43 7.76
C LEU A 50 -4.34 10.61 7.52
N ARG A 51 -3.50 10.33 8.52
CA ARG A 51 -2.03 10.43 8.39
C ARG A 51 -1.48 9.55 7.27
N GLU A 52 -1.98 8.31 7.14
CA GLU A 52 -1.54 7.39 6.10
C GLU A 52 -2.00 7.85 4.69
N ILE A 53 -3.23 8.38 4.60
CA ILE A 53 -3.79 8.93 3.37
C ILE A 53 -2.99 10.17 2.91
N PHE A 54 -2.74 11.11 3.83
CA PHE A 54 -1.95 12.32 3.53
C PHE A 54 -0.52 11.97 3.13
N ALA A 55 0.15 11.07 3.86
CA ALA A 55 1.50 10.65 3.51
C ALA A 55 1.55 10.01 2.11
N THR A 56 0.59 9.14 1.79
CA THR A 56 0.48 8.53 0.45
C THR A 56 0.24 9.59 -0.63
N GLY A 57 -0.66 10.55 -0.37
CA GLY A 57 -0.96 11.65 -1.30
C GLY A 57 0.24 12.56 -1.57
N VAL A 58 0.99 12.95 -0.52
CA VAL A 58 2.18 13.80 -0.64
C VAL A 58 3.27 13.10 -1.46
N VAL A 59 3.53 11.81 -1.22
CA VAL A 59 4.56 11.06 -1.97
C VAL A 59 4.18 10.92 -3.44
N LEU A 60 2.93 10.53 -3.74
CA LEU A 60 2.47 10.39 -5.12
C LEU A 60 2.44 11.74 -5.86
N GLY A 61 1.97 12.80 -5.20
CA GLY A 61 1.97 14.15 -5.76
C GLY A 61 3.38 14.73 -5.92
N GLY A 62 4.28 14.44 -4.99
CA GLY A 62 5.70 14.81 -5.08
C GLY A 62 6.39 14.13 -6.26
N TYR A 63 6.16 12.83 -6.46
CA TYR A 63 6.64 12.10 -7.64
C TYR A 63 6.12 12.73 -8.93
N GLN A 64 4.82 13.03 -9.03
CA GLN A 64 4.25 13.68 -10.21
C GLN A 64 4.89 15.05 -10.48
N ALA A 65 5.08 15.86 -9.44
CA ALA A 65 5.73 17.17 -9.58
C ALA A 65 7.17 17.05 -10.09
N ILE A 66 7.95 16.09 -9.56
CA ILE A 66 9.31 15.81 -10.02
C ILE A 66 9.30 15.39 -11.49
N MET A 67 8.38 14.50 -11.90
CA MET A 67 8.30 14.05 -13.29
C MET A 67 7.84 15.16 -14.24
N THR A 68 6.98 16.09 -13.82
CA THR A 68 6.65 17.29 -14.61
C THR A 68 7.86 18.21 -14.75
N VAL A 69 8.67 18.36 -13.71
CA VAL A 69 9.91 19.16 -13.73
C VAL A 69 10.95 18.53 -14.65
N ILE A 70 11.13 17.21 -14.60
CA ILE A 70 12.02 16.47 -15.51
C ILE A 70 11.54 16.64 -16.95
N PHE A 71 10.23 16.53 -17.20
CA PHE A 71 9.65 16.76 -18.52
C PHE A 71 9.94 18.17 -19.04
N PHE A 72 9.71 19.20 -18.21
CA PHE A 72 10.01 20.59 -18.55
C PHE A 72 11.48 20.80 -18.86
N TRP A 73 12.37 20.31 -17.98
CA TRP A 73 13.82 20.41 -18.18
C TRP A 73 14.27 19.73 -19.48
N ALA A 74 13.76 18.52 -19.75
CA ALA A 74 14.08 17.77 -20.96
C ALA A 74 13.57 18.45 -22.23
N ALA A 75 12.45 19.19 -22.18
CA ALA A 75 11.89 19.92 -23.31
C ALA A 75 12.48 21.33 -23.51
N HIS A 76 12.94 21.98 -22.44
CA HIS A 76 13.42 23.37 -22.47
C HIS A 76 14.95 23.51 -22.49
N LYS A 77 15.69 22.63 -21.81
CA LYS A 77 17.16 22.75 -21.71
C LYS A 77 17.90 21.75 -22.59
N THR A 78 17.28 20.63 -22.90
CA THR A 78 17.88 19.54 -23.67
C THR A 78 17.17 19.39 -25.01
N ASP A 79 17.85 18.80 -25.99
CA ASP A 79 17.25 18.47 -27.29
C ASP A 79 16.83 16.99 -27.36
N PHE A 80 16.70 16.32 -26.20
CA PHE A 80 16.41 14.89 -26.07
C PHE A 80 15.17 14.45 -26.86
N PHE A 81 14.07 15.21 -26.74
CA PHE A 81 12.82 14.86 -27.40
C PHE A 81 12.88 15.07 -28.93
N SER A 82 13.54 16.13 -29.40
CA SER A 82 13.73 16.38 -30.83
C SER A 82 14.68 15.37 -31.46
N ASP A 83 15.75 14.98 -30.76
CA ASP A 83 16.75 14.02 -31.25
C ASP A 83 16.21 12.58 -31.29
N THR A 84 15.50 12.16 -30.24
CA THR A 84 14.97 10.79 -30.14
C THR A 84 13.75 10.55 -31.02
N PHE A 85 12.83 11.51 -31.09
CA PHE A 85 11.51 11.33 -31.74
C PHE A 85 11.35 12.14 -33.03
N GLY A 86 12.36 12.91 -33.46
CA GLY A 86 12.30 13.70 -34.69
C GLY A 86 11.23 14.79 -34.70
N VAL A 87 10.75 15.21 -33.52
CA VAL A 87 9.74 16.28 -33.38
C VAL A 87 10.40 17.65 -33.41
N ARG A 88 9.61 18.68 -33.77
CA ARG A 88 10.05 20.08 -33.85
C ARG A 88 10.63 20.53 -32.51
N SER A 89 11.78 21.20 -32.48
CA SER A 89 12.29 21.76 -31.22
C SER A 89 11.39 22.91 -30.74
N ILE A 90 10.97 22.86 -29.48
CA ILE A 90 10.07 23.85 -28.82
C ILE A 90 10.80 24.69 -27.76
N ARG A 91 12.12 24.63 -27.78
CA ARG A 91 13.00 25.10 -26.70
C ARG A 91 12.80 26.57 -26.34
N ASP A 92 12.75 27.42 -27.36
CA ASP A 92 12.64 28.88 -27.23
C ASP A 92 11.20 29.38 -27.27
N ASN A 93 10.22 28.48 -27.47
CA ASN A 93 8.82 28.85 -27.61
C ASN A 93 8.01 28.51 -26.35
N ASN A 94 7.99 29.46 -25.42
CA ASN A 94 7.29 29.35 -24.15
C ASN A 94 5.79 29.03 -24.30
N HIS A 95 5.15 29.50 -25.39
CA HIS A 95 3.72 29.28 -25.63
C HIS A 95 3.40 27.83 -26.01
N GLU A 96 4.26 27.20 -26.82
CA GLU A 96 4.13 25.78 -27.18
C GLU A 96 4.55 24.88 -26.01
N LEU A 97 5.61 25.25 -25.30
CA LEU A 97 6.07 24.55 -24.09
C LEU A 97 4.99 24.51 -23.01
N MET A 98 4.24 25.59 -22.82
CA MET A 98 3.12 25.62 -21.89
C MET A 98 2.00 24.65 -22.29
N GLY A 99 1.67 24.57 -23.58
CA GLY A 99 0.73 23.58 -24.10
C GLY A 99 1.20 22.14 -23.85
N ALA A 100 2.50 21.89 -23.99
CA ALA A 100 3.12 20.59 -23.71
C ALA A 100 2.96 20.19 -22.23
N VAL A 101 3.36 21.09 -21.33
CA VAL A 101 3.29 20.88 -19.87
C VAL A 101 1.84 20.73 -19.42
N TYR A 102 0.93 21.54 -19.97
CA TYR A 102 -0.51 21.42 -19.73
C TYR A 102 -1.01 20.00 -20.05
N LEU A 103 -0.69 19.47 -21.24
CA LEU A 103 -1.14 18.15 -21.65
C LEU A 103 -0.55 17.05 -20.75
N GLN A 104 0.74 17.13 -20.45
CA GLN A 104 1.43 16.18 -19.56
C GLN A 104 0.79 16.15 -18.17
N VAL A 105 0.58 17.33 -17.57
CA VAL A 105 -0.03 17.46 -16.24
C VAL A 105 -1.48 16.98 -16.26
N SER A 106 -2.25 17.27 -17.31
CA SER A 106 -3.64 16.82 -17.46
C SER A 106 -3.74 15.30 -17.49
N ILE A 107 -2.92 14.63 -18.33
CA ILE A 107 -2.94 13.16 -18.45
C ILE A 107 -2.57 12.53 -17.12
N ILE A 108 -1.46 12.96 -16.50
CA ILE A 108 -0.96 12.32 -15.28
C ILE A 108 -1.85 12.58 -14.06
N SER A 109 -2.50 13.75 -13.99
CA SER A 109 -3.42 14.08 -12.91
C SER A 109 -4.66 13.19 -12.95
N GLN A 110 -5.24 12.96 -14.14
CA GLN A 110 -6.37 12.04 -14.25
C GLN A 110 -5.96 10.58 -14.12
N ALA A 111 -4.78 10.22 -14.64
CA ALA A 111 -4.26 8.86 -14.50
C ALA A 111 -4.08 8.45 -13.02
N LEU A 112 -3.76 9.42 -12.14
CA LEU A 112 -3.66 9.19 -10.69
C LEU A 112 -4.93 8.57 -10.09
N ILE A 113 -6.11 8.86 -10.64
CA ILE A 113 -7.37 8.30 -10.14
C ILE A 113 -7.35 6.77 -10.23
N PHE A 114 -6.75 6.20 -11.29
CA PHE A 114 -6.63 4.75 -11.46
C PHE A 114 -5.66 4.13 -10.43
N VAL A 115 -4.58 4.83 -10.10
CA VAL A 115 -3.61 4.39 -9.08
C VAL A 115 -4.22 4.43 -7.69
N THR A 116 -4.96 5.50 -7.34
CA THR A 116 -5.49 5.69 -5.99
C THR A 116 -6.72 4.83 -5.69
N ARG A 117 -7.55 4.52 -6.69
CA ARG A 117 -8.68 3.59 -6.53
C ARG A 117 -8.23 2.14 -6.30
N SER A 118 -7.08 1.76 -6.85
CA SER A 118 -6.66 0.36 -6.92
C SER A 118 -5.83 -0.03 -5.70
N ARG A 119 -6.19 -1.13 -5.05
CA ARG A 119 -5.42 -1.66 -3.91
C ARG A 119 -4.22 -2.49 -4.40
N SER A 120 -4.38 -3.23 -5.48
CA SER A 120 -3.32 -3.93 -6.21
C SER A 120 -2.77 -3.07 -7.35
N TRP A 121 -2.17 -3.68 -8.36
CA TRP A 121 -1.73 -3.01 -9.58
C TRP A 121 -2.93 -2.42 -10.30
N SER A 122 -2.79 -1.19 -10.77
CA SER A 122 -3.89 -0.46 -11.39
C SER A 122 -4.38 -1.11 -12.69
N PHE A 123 -3.52 -1.86 -13.38
CA PHE A 123 -3.90 -2.59 -14.61
C PHE A 123 -4.70 -3.86 -14.35
N VAL A 124 -4.56 -4.45 -13.16
CA VAL A 124 -5.22 -5.71 -12.79
C VAL A 124 -6.65 -5.43 -12.32
N GLU A 125 -6.86 -4.31 -11.62
CA GLU A 125 -8.17 -3.89 -11.16
C GLU A 125 -8.89 -3.09 -12.26
N ARG A 126 -9.81 -3.77 -12.97
CA ARG A 126 -10.57 -3.14 -14.05
C ARG A 126 -11.33 -1.92 -13.55
N PRO A 127 -11.11 -0.74 -14.14
CA PRO A 127 -11.88 0.44 -13.80
C PRO A 127 -13.33 0.33 -14.27
N GLY A 128 -14.23 1.04 -13.60
CA GLY A 128 -15.62 1.16 -14.03
C GLY A 128 -15.71 1.80 -15.43
N ALA A 129 -16.63 1.32 -16.26
CA ALA A 129 -16.79 1.82 -17.63
C ALA A 129 -17.04 3.33 -17.69
N LEU A 130 -17.78 3.88 -16.71
CA LEU A 130 -18.01 5.32 -16.59
C LEU A 130 -16.72 6.12 -16.36
N LEU A 131 -15.83 5.63 -15.50
CA LEU A 131 -14.54 6.29 -15.25
C LEU A 131 -13.66 6.27 -16.50
N MET A 132 -13.64 5.13 -17.22
CA MET A 132 -12.88 5.01 -18.47
C MET A 132 -13.39 5.96 -19.55
N ILE A 133 -14.70 6.02 -19.75
CA ILE A 133 -15.31 6.93 -20.74
C ILE A 133 -15.05 8.38 -20.36
N ALA A 134 -15.20 8.73 -19.08
CA ALA A 134 -14.93 10.09 -18.60
C ALA A 134 -13.45 10.48 -18.79
N PHE A 135 -12.52 9.57 -18.49
CA PHE A 135 -11.09 9.77 -18.76
C PHE A 135 -10.83 9.97 -20.26
N LEU A 136 -11.36 9.09 -21.13
CA LEU A 136 -11.14 9.20 -22.57
C LEU A 136 -11.69 10.51 -23.14
N ILE A 137 -12.89 10.93 -22.72
CA ILE A 137 -13.48 12.20 -23.17
C ILE A 137 -12.65 13.39 -22.67
N ALA A 138 -12.31 13.43 -21.38
CA ALA A 138 -11.56 14.53 -20.81
C ALA A 138 -10.15 14.64 -21.42
N GLN A 139 -9.47 13.51 -21.64
CA GLN A 139 -8.16 13.48 -22.28
C GLN A 139 -8.21 13.77 -23.78
N LEU A 140 -9.27 13.39 -24.47
CA LEU A 140 -9.50 13.80 -25.85
C LEU A 140 -9.63 15.32 -25.94
N ILE A 141 -10.45 15.93 -25.08
CA ILE A 141 -10.60 17.40 -25.01
C ILE A 141 -9.27 18.06 -24.66
N ALA A 142 -8.54 17.56 -23.67
CA ALA A 142 -7.24 18.10 -23.28
C ALA A 142 -6.22 18.01 -24.43
N THR A 143 -6.19 16.90 -25.16
CA THR A 143 -5.30 16.71 -26.31
C THR A 143 -5.67 17.67 -27.44
N LEU A 144 -6.97 17.85 -27.74
CA LEU A 144 -7.42 18.80 -28.76
C LEU A 144 -7.05 20.25 -28.41
N ILE A 145 -7.20 20.64 -27.14
CA ILE A 145 -6.76 21.96 -26.66
C ILE A 145 -5.25 22.10 -26.84
N ALA A 146 -4.45 21.13 -26.41
CA ALA A 146 -2.99 21.21 -26.54
C ALA A 146 -2.51 21.28 -27.99
N VAL A 147 -3.20 20.59 -28.90
CA VAL A 147 -2.81 20.50 -30.32
C VAL A 147 -3.25 21.75 -31.11
N TYR A 148 -4.45 22.28 -30.86
CA TYR A 148 -5.06 23.29 -31.71
C TYR A 148 -5.26 24.67 -31.06
N ALA A 149 -5.19 24.80 -29.73
CA ALA A 149 -5.48 26.08 -29.08
C ALA A 149 -4.39 27.12 -29.37
N ASN A 150 -4.77 28.20 -30.05
CA ASN A 150 -3.96 29.39 -30.25
C ASN A 150 -4.67 30.56 -29.54
N TRP A 151 -4.39 30.72 -28.26
CA TRP A 151 -5.01 31.73 -27.41
C TRP A 151 -3.94 32.66 -26.86
N GLU A 152 -3.89 33.89 -27.38
CA GLU A 152 -2.96 34.91 -26.89
C GLU A 152 -3.24 35.27 -25.42
N PHE A 153 -4.51 35.34 -25.02
CA PHE A 153 -4.89 35.64 -23.63
C PHE A 153 -4.38 34.57 -22.65
N ALA A 154 -4.40 33.31 -23.05
CA ALA A 154 -3.95 32.19 -22.23
C ALA A 154 -2.46 31.89 -22.42
N LYS A 155 -1.75 32.66 -23.26
CA LYS A 155 -0.34 32.48 -23.64
C LYS A 155 -0.05 31.07 -24.20
N VAL A 156 -1.01 30.39 -24.83
CA VAL A 156 -0.79 29.03 -25.38
C VAL A 156 -0.93 29.02 -26.88
N LYS A 157 -0.03 28.23 -27.51
CA LYS A 157 -0.03 27.95 -28.92
C LYS A 157 -0.03 26.44 -29.15
N GLY A 158 -0.76 26.01 -30.18
CA GLY A 158 -0.94 24.61 -30.51
C GLY A 158 0.37 23.93 -30.92
N ILE A 159 0.69 22.81 -30.27
CA ILE A 159 1.98 22.11 -30.42
C ILE A 159 1.98 21.06 -31.56
N GLY A 160 0.80 20.66 -32.03
CA GLY A 160 0.64 19.63 -33.07
C GLY A 160 0.60 18.19 -32.52
N TRP A 161 0.13 17.27 -33.36
CA TRP A 161 -0.09 15.86 -32.99
C TRP A 161 1.19 15.06 -32.71
N GLY A 162 2.29 15.36 -33.40
CA GLY A 162 3.56 14.67 -33.18
C GLY A 162 4.04 14.81 -31.74
N TRP A 163 4.04 16.04 -31.23
CA TRP A 163 4.35 16.33 -29.83
C TRP A 163 3.32 15.76 -28.86
N ALA A 164 2.03 15.85 -29.18
CA ALA A 164 1.00 15.24 -28.34
C ALA A 164 1.24 13.73 -28.15
N GLY A 165 1.63 13.00 -29.20
CA GLY A 165 1.99 11.58 -29.11
C GLY A 165 3.20 11.31 -28.20
N VAL A 166 4.26 12.13 -28.29
CA VAL A 166 5.43 12.03 -27.41
C VAL A 166 5.06 12.29 -25.94
N ILE A 167 4.20 13.28 -25.69
CA ILE A 167 3.70 13.60 -24.34
C ILE A 167 2.86 12.46 -23.77
N TRP A 168 2.01 11.85 -24.60
CA TRP A 168 1.26 10.65 -24.23
C TRP A 168 2.18 9.49 -23.87
N LEU A 169 3.20 9.23 -24.68
CA LEU A 169 4.18 8.18 -24.41
C LEU A 169 4.93 8.44 -23.10
N TYR A 170 5.42 9.66 -22.88
CA TYR A 170 6.06 10.06 -21.63
C TYR A 170 5.14 9.85 -20.42
N SER A 171 3.86 10.22 -20.56
CA SER A 171 2.86 10.08 -19.50
C SER A 171 2.58 8.62 -19.17
N ILE A 172 2.49 7.75 -20.18
CA ILE A 172 2.31 6.29 -20.01
C ILE A 172 3.52 5.68 -19.29
N ILE A 173 4.74 6.03 -19.69
CA ILE A 173 5.96 5.53 -19.03
C ILE A 173 5.99 5.99 -17.57
N THR A 174 5.66 7.25 -17.32
CA THR A 174 5.65 7.85 -15.98
C THR A 174 4.58 7.25 -15.07
N TYR A 175 3.49 6.73 -15.64
CA TYR A 175 2.38 6.14 -14.91
C TYR A 175 2.74 4.81 -14.23
N PHE A 176 3.51 3.92 -14.89
CA PHE A 176 3.83 2.60 -14.35
C PHE A 176 4.52 2.64 -12.97
N PRO A 177 5.57 3.46 -12.74
CA PRO A 177 6.21 3.55 -11.42
C PRO A 177 5.29 4.04 -10.30
N GLN A 178 4.17 4.72 -10.60
CA GLN A 178 3.26 5.22 -9.56
C GLN A 178 2.70 4.07 -8.70
N ASP A 179 2.42 2.91 -9.30
CA ASP A 179 1.99 1.73 -8.56
C ASP A 179 3.09 1.22 -7.62
N VAL A 180 4.36 1.28 -8.03
CA VAL A 180 5.51 0.91 -7.20
C VAL A 180 5.63 1.84 -6.00
N PHE A 181 5.55 3.15 -6.20
CA PHE A 181 5.56 4.15 -5.12
C PHE A 181 4.38 3.94 -4.16
N LYS A 182 3.19 3.63 -4.69
CA LYS A 182 1.98 3.31 -3.92
C LYS A 182 2.18 2.08 -3.02
N PHE A 183 2.87 1.04 -3.49
CA PHE A 183 3.16 -0.14 -2.66
C PHE A 183 4.23 0.16 -1.61
N ALA A 184 5.30 0.87 -2.01
CA ALA A 184 6.39 1.25 -1.11
C ALA A 184 5.88 2.04 0.09
N ILE A 185 5.06 3.08 -0.13
CA ILE A 185 4.55 3.92 0.96
C ILE A 185 3.60 3.15 1.88
N ARG A 186 2.71 2.32 1.33
CA ARG A 186 1.81 1.48 2.14
C ARG A 186 2.57 0.46 2.98
N TYR A 187 3.64 -0.12 2.42
CA TYR A 187 4.51 -1.03 3.16
C TYR A 187 5.24 -0.31 4.31
N ILE A 188 5.79 0.88 4.06
CA ILE A 188 6.47 1.70 5.08
C ILE A 188 5.48 2.10 6.19
N LEU A 189 4.29 2.55 5.83
CA LEU A 189 3.24 2.98 6.78
C LEU A 189 2.65 1.82 7.57
N SER A 190 2.63 0.60 7.02
CA SER A 190 2.13 -0.60 7.72
C SER A 190 2.99 -1.02 8.92
N GLY A 191 4.13 -0.37 9.16
CA GLY A 191 5.05 -0.70 10.26
C GLY A 191 5.85 -1.98 10.05
N LYS A 192 5.50 -2.82 9.06
CA LYS A 192 6.24 -4.03 8.68
C LYS A 192 7.70 -3.74 8.29
N ALA A 193 7.94 -2.59 7.64
CA ALA A 193 9.30 -2.15 7.33
C ALA A 193 10.13 -1.93 8.60
N TRP A 194 9.55 -1.30 9.62
CA TRP A 194 10.22 -1.06 10.90
C TRP A 194 10.42 -2.36 11.66
N LEU A 195 9.39 -3.21 11.76
CA LEU A 195 9.47 -4.52 12.41
C LEU A 195 10.57 -5.39 11.79
N ASN A 196 10.61 -5.52 10.46
CA ASN A 196 11.64 -6.30 9.77
C ASN A 196 13.06 -5.73 9.98
N LEU A 197 13.21 -4.40 10.06
CA LEU A 197 14.50 -3.76 10.35
C LEU A 197 14.95 -3.97 11.80
N PHE A 198 14.02 -3.88 12.77
CA PHE A 198 14.30 -4.19 14.17
C PHE A 198 14.60 -5.67 14.36
N GLU A 199 13.84 -6.56 13.73
CA GLU A 199 14.01 -8.01 13.80
C GLU A 199 15.36 -8.45 13.18
N ASN A 200 15.75 -7.90 12.03
CA ASN A 200 17.08 -8.11 11.46
C ASN A 200 18.18 -7.56 12.36
N LYS A 201 18.01 -6.37 12.96
CA LYS A 201 19.01 -5.84 13.91
C LYS A 201 19.11 -6.70 15.18
N THR A 202 18.00 -7.23 15.69
CA THR A 202 18.01 -8.17 16.82
C THR A 202 18.62 -9.52 16.45
N ALA A 203 18.48 -9.97 15.19
CA ALA A 203 19.12 -11.18 14.69
C ALA A 203 20.66 -11.04 14.58
N PHE A 204 21.16 -9.82 14.35
CA PHE A 204 22.61 -9.54 14.31
C PHE A 204 23.22 -9.26 15.69
N THR A 205 22.44 -8.86 16.69
CA THR A 205 22.88 -8.93 18.09
C THR A 205 22.70 -10.36 18.58
N MET A 206 23.77 -11.17 18.50
CA MET A 206 23.84 -12.51 19.10
C MET A 206 23.44 -12.48 20.59
N LYS A 207 22.15 -12.68 20.90
CA LYS A 207 21.75 -13.30 22.15
C LYS A 207 21.83 -14.81 21.88
N LYS A 208 22.93 -15.42 22.32
CA LYS A 208 23.33 -16.81 22.01
C LYS A 208 22.32 -17.88 22.45
N ASP A 209 21.27 -17.49 23.18
CA ASP A 209 20.26 -18.36 23.77
C ASP A 209 18.84 -17.78 23.63
N TYR A 210 18.41 -17.43 22.41
CA TYR A 210 17.02 -17.05 22.17
C TYR A 210 16.09 -18.22 22.53
N GLY A 211 15.17 -17.99 23.46
CA GLY A 211 14.17 -18.97 23.90
C GLY A 211 14.71 -20.13 24.74
N LYS A 212 15.95 -20.10 25.26
CA LYS A 212 16.42 -21.13 26.22
C LYS A 212 15.77 -20.95 27.59
N GLU A 213 15.75 -19.73 28.11
CA GLU A 213 15.07 -19.40 29.38
C GLU A 213 13.55 -19.65 29.28
N GLU A 214 12.92 -19.32 28.15
CA GLU A 214 11.49 -19.60 27.93
C GLU A 214 11.21 -21.10 27.83
N ARG A 215 12.09 -21.88 27.19
CA ARG A 215 11.98 -23.35 27.14
C ARG A 215 12.24 -24.00 28.49
N GLU A 216 13.21 -23.50 29.26
CA GLU A 216 13.49 -23.96 30.63
C GLU A 216 12.34 -23.60 31.58
N ALA A 217 11.75 -22.40 31.44
CA ALA A 217 10.58 -21.99 32.19
C ALA A 217 9.35 -22.84 31.83
N GLN A 218 9.09 -23.07 30.54
CA GLN A 218 8.01 -23.96 30.09
C GLN A 218 8.23 -25.41 30.52
N TRP A 219 9.47 -25.90 30.48
CA TRP A 219 9.83 -27.23 30.97
C TRP A 219 9.61 -27.33 32.48
N ALA A 220 10.05 -26.35 33.26
CA ALA A 220 9.82 -26.30 34.70
C ALA A 220 8.32 -26.21 35.05
N LEU A 221 7.54 -25.46 34.27
CA LEU A 221 6.08 -25.31 34.44
C LEU A 221 5.36 -26.62 34.07
N ALA A 222 5.75 -27.26 32.97
CA ALA A 222 5.25 -28.58 32.59
C ALA A 222 5.60 -29.63 33.65
N GLN A 223 6.83 -29.62 34.19
CA GLN A 223 7.27 -30.52 35.24
C GLN A 223 6.47 -30.34 36.54
N ARG A 224 6.22 -29.08 36.94
CA ARG A 224 5.38 -28.75 38.11
C ARG A 224 3.93 -29.20 37.92
N THR A 225 3.39 -29.06 36.72
CA THR A 225 2.03 -29.49 36.38
C THR A 225 1.91 -31.02 36.39
N LEU A 226 2.96 -31.72 35.93
CA LEU A 226 3.04 -33.20 35.92
C LEU A 226 3.14 -33.78 37.35
N HIS A 227 3.80 -33.07 38.26
CA HIS A 227 3.86 -33.41 39.69
C HIS A 227 2.64 -32.95 40.51
N GLY A 228 1.56 -32.48 39.87
CA GLY A 228 0.31 -32.11 40.56
C GLY A 228 0.38 -30.85 41.42
N LEU A 229 1.46 -30.07 41.33
CA LEU A 229 1.61 -28.80 42.04
C LEU A 229 0.97 -27.70 41.21
N GLN A 230 -0.29 -27.35 41.51
CA GLN A 230 -0.93 -26.16 40.96
C GLN A 230 -0.14 -24.90 41.36
N PRO A 231 0.18 -23.99 40.43
CA PRO A 231 0.67 -22.69 40.80
C PRO A 231 -0.45 -21.94 41.55
N LYS A 232 -0.10 -21.24 42.64
CA LYS A 232 -1.02 -20.27 43.25
C LYS A 232 -1.48 -19.31 42.16
N GLU A 233 -2.78 -19.24 41.92
CA GLU A 233 -3.38 -18.21 41.06
C GLU A 233 -2.90 -16.84 41.55
N ALA A 234 -2.09 -16.17 40.74
CA ALA A 234 -1.79 -14.77 40.97
C ALA A 234 -3.08 -13.99 40.67
N VAL A 235 -3.80 -13.63 41.73
CA VAL A 235 -4.91 -12.69 41.67
C VAL A 235 -4.34 -11.35 41.20
N ASN A 236 -4.39 -11.09 39.88
CA ASN A 236 -4.05 -9.80 39.31
C ASN A 236 -5.20 -8.82 39.64
N VAL A 237 -4.93 -7.87 40.53
CA VAL A 237 -5.87 -6.85 41.03
C VAL A 237 -6.01 -5.65 40.07
N PHE A 238 -5.47 -5.71 38.85
CA PHE A 238 -5.58 -4.63 37.87
C PHE A 238 -6.38 -5.06 36.64
N PRO A 239 -7.52 -4.41 36.32
CA PRO A 239 -8.28 -4.72 35.11
C PRO A 239 -7.63 -4.00 33.93
N GLU A 240 -6.70 -4.66 33.24
CA GLU A 240 -6.31 -4.22 31.88
C GLU A 240 -7.43 -4.56 30.89
N LYS A 241 -7.71 -3.61 29.99
CA LYS A 241 -8.79 -3.66 28.98
C LYS A 241 -8.54 -4.68 27.84
N GLY A 242 -8.21 -5.93 28.19
CA GLY A 242 -7.92 -7.02 27.25
C GLY A 242 -8.68 -8.34 27.49
N GLY A 243 -9.46 -8.44 28.58
CA GLY A 243 -9.96 -9.72 29.11
C GLY A 243 -10.75 -10.61 28.14
N TYR A 244 -11.52 -10.06 27.19
CA TYR A 244 -12.31 -10.89 26.27
C TYR A 244 -11.46 -11.66 25.25
N ARG A 245 -10.32 -11.10 24.84
CA ARG A 245 -9.47 -11.72 23.83
C ARG A 245 -8.59 -12.81 24.44
N GLU A 246 -8.07 -12.57 25.63
CA GLU A 246 -7.33 -13.58 26.40
C GLU A 246 -8.24 -14.72 26.86
N LEU A 247 -9.46 -14.44 27.33
CA LEU A 247 -10.43 -15.49 27.67
C LEU A 247 -10.82 -16.33 26.45
N SER A 248 -10.95 -15.72 25.27
CA SER A 248 -11.20 -16.44 24.01
C SER A 248 -10.01 -17.31 23.62
N GLU A 249 -8.78 -16.82 23.74
CA GLU A 249 -7.57 -17.59 23.43
C GLU A 249 -7.35 -18.74 24.42
N ILE A 250 -7.62 -18.53 25.72
CA ILE A 250 -7.56 -19.58 26.75
C ILE A 250 -8.64 -20.64 26.48
N ALA A 251 -9.86 -20.24 26.14
CA ALA A 251 -10.94 -21.17 25.80
C ALA A 251 -10.62 -21.99 24.54
N GLU A 252 -10.03 -21.37 23.53
CA GLU A 252 -9.64 -22.04 22.29
C GLU A 252 -8.46 -23.01 22.51
N GLN A 253 -7.48 -22.63 23.33
CA GLN A 253 -6.39 -23.51 23.75
C GLN A 253 -6.90 -24.69 24.59
N ALA A 254 -7.84 -24.46 25.51
CA ALA A 254 -8.47 -25.52 26.30
C ALA A 254 -9.25 -26.50 25.41
N LYS A 255 -9.98 -25.99 24.40
CA LYS A 255 -10.70 -26.82 23.44
C LYS A 255 -9.75 -27.69 22.60
N ARG A 256 -8.65 -27.12 22.09
CA ARG A 256 -7.63 -27.90 21.35
C ARG A 256 -6.98 -28.97 22.23
N ARG A 257 -6.68 -28.66 23.49
CA ARG A 257 -6.13 -29.64 24.44
C ARG A 257 -7.10 -30.79 24.71
N ALA A 258 -8.39 -30.50 24.88
CA ALA A 258 -9.43 -31.52 25.05
C ALA A 258 -9.60 -32.39 23.79
N GLU A 259 -9.52 -31.78 22.60
CA GLU A 259 -9.64 -32.50 21.33
C GLU A 259 -8.42 -33.40 21.05
N ILE A 260 -7.21 -32.94 21.37
CA ILE A 260 -5.99 -33.74 21.31
C ILE A 260 -6.04 -34.91 22.31
N ALA A 261 -6.51 -34.67 23.54
CA ALA A 261 -6.69 -35.73 24.53
C ALA A 261 -7.70 -36.79 24.05
N ARG A 262 -8.85 -36.35 23.51
CA ARG A 262 -9.86 -37.24 22.91
C ARG A 262 -9.31 -38.03 21.72
N LEU A 263 -8.55 -37.39 20.84
CA LEU A 263 -7.91 -38.08 19.70
C LEU A 263 -6.87 -39.08 20.17
N ARG A 264 -6.15 -38.79 21.26
CA ARG A 264 -5.19 -39.72 21.87
C ARG A 264 -5.88 -40.95 22.47
N GLU A 265 -7.02 -40.76 23.13
CA GLU A 265 -7.87 -41.86 23.62
C GLU A 265 -8.41 -42.73 22.48
N LEU A 266 -8.75 -42.14 21.32
CA LEU A 266 -9.31 -42.87 20.18
C LEU A 266 -8.27 -43.59 19.31
N LEU A 267 -7.10 -42.98 19.08
CA LEU A 267 -6.12 -43.45 18.11
C LEU A 267 -5.00 -44.31 18.71
N THR A 268 -4.79 -44.26 20.03
CA THR A 268 -3.71 -45.03 20.67
C THR A 268 -4.28 -46.15 21.55
N LEU A 269 -3.80 -47.38 21.34
CA LEU A 269 -4.15 -48.55 22.18
C LEU A 269 -3.92 -48.27 23.66
N LYS A 270 -2.85 -47.54 24.00
CA LYS A 270 -2.55 -47.11 25.37
C LYS A 270 -3.63 -46.18 25.93
N GLY A 271 -4.05 -45.16 25.17
CA GLY A 271 -5.11 -44.24 25.59
C GLY A 271 -6.47 -44.91 25.72
N HIS A 272 -6.78 -45.89 24.88
CA HIS A 272 -8.00 -46.69 24.97
C HIS A 272 -8.02 -47.58 26.22
N VAL A 273 -6.90 -48.22 26.54
CA VAL A 273 -6.77 -49.04 27.76
C VAL A 273 -6.89 -48.16 29.01
N GLU A 274 -6.21 -47.02 29.06
CA GLU A 274 -6.28 -46.08 30.18
C GLU A 274 -7.70 -45.51 30.38
N SER A 275 -8.44 -45.21 29.31
CA SER A 275 -9.82 -44.69 29.43
C SER A 275 -10.82 -45.74 29.89
N VAL A 276 -10.70 -46.98 29.41
CA VAL A 276 -11.55 -48.12 29.84
C VAL A 276 -11.30 -48.48 31.30
N VAL A 277 -10.03 -48.43 31.73
CA VAL A 277 -9.66 -48.68 33.12
C VAL A 277 -10.20 -47.59 34.04
N LYS A 278 -10.12 -46.33 33.63
CA LYS A 278 -10.69 -45.18 34.36
C LYS A 278 -12.22 -45.26 34.46
N LEU A 279 -12.91 -45.68 33.39
CA LEU A 279 -14.36 -45.90 33.39
C LEU A 279 -14.79 -47.05 34.32
N LYS A 280 -13.93 -48.04 34.53
CA LYS A 280 -14.18 -49.16 35.45
C LYS A 280 -13.82 -48.87 36.91
N GLY A 281 -13.32 -47.66 37.22
CA GLY A 281 -12.97 -47.26 38.58
C GLY A 281 -11.81 -48.05 39.18
N LEU A 282 -10.93 -48.61 38.34
CA LEU A 282 -9.75 -49.34 38.78
C LEU A 282 -8.57 -48.37 38.84
N ASP A 283 -8.02 -48.14 40.04
CA ASP A 283 -6.78 -47.38 40.20
C ASP A 283 -5.60 -48.21 39.68
N ILE A 284 -4.96 -47.73 38.62
CA ILE A 284 -3.63 -48.23 38.24
C ILE A 284 -2.63 -47.43 39.08
N GLU A 285 -2.23 -47.98 40.23
CA GLU A 285 -0.95 -47.59 40.80
C GLU A 285 0.12 -47.90 39.74
N THR A 286 0.79 -46.86 39.29
CA THR A 286 1.90 -46.97 38.35
C THR A 286 3.01 -47.76 39.07
N PRO A 287 3.42 -48.95 38.61
CA PRO A 287 4.56 -49.61 39.21
C PRO A 287 5.77 -48.70 39.01
N GLY A 288 6.43 -48.39 40.12
CA GLY A 288 7.56 -47.48 40.17
C GLY A 288 8.67 -47.85 39.19
N HIS A 289 9.46 -46.84 38.88
CA HIS A 289 10.79 -46.96 38.33
C HIS A 289 11.53 -48.16 38.94
N TYR A 290 11.91 -49.12 38.11
CA TYR A 290 13.05 -49.98 38.37
C TYR A 290 14.16 -49.58 37.40
N THR A 291 15.21 -49.03 37.97
CA THR A 291 16.56 -48.98 37.40
C THR A 291 17.05 -50.41 37.15
N VAL A 292 17.35 -50.76 35.89
CA VAL A 292 18.67 -51.17 35.36
C VAL A 292 18.67 -50.86 33.86
#